data_AF-A0A4R9WV23-F1
#
_entry.id   AF-A0A4R9WV23-F1
#
_cell.length_a   1.000
_cell.length_b   1.000
_cell.length_c   1.000
_cell.angle_alpha   90.00
_cell.angle_beta   90.00
_cell.angle_gamma   90.00
#
_symmetry.space_group_name_H-M   'P 1'
#
loop_
_entity.id
_entity.type
_entity.pdbx_description
1 polymer ?
#
loop_
_entity_poly.entity_id
_entity_poly.type
_entity_poly.pdbx_seq_one_letter_code
_entity_poly.pdbx_strand_id
1 'polypeptide(L)'
;IAIATTLALATPSAGRFGLIVLGLAIGGGIGAVTARRIAMTSMPQLVAAFHSLVGFAAVMVAAAAIYAPESFGIGTAGDIHAQALVEMSLGVAIGAITFTGSV
;
A
#
# COMPACT_ATOMS: atom_id res chain seq x y z
N ILE A 1 -11.41 9.39 -6.88
CA ILE A 1 -10.72 10.55 -7.48
C ILE A 1 -9.20 10.34 -7.47
N ALA A 2 -8.56 10.17 -6.29
CA ALA A 2 -7.10 9.99 -6.19
C ALA A 2 -6.51 8.91 -7.12
N ILE A 3 -7.08 7.69 -7.13
CA ILE A 3 -6.62 6.60 -8.02
C ILE A 3 -6.63 7.04 -9.50
N ALA A 4 -7.72 7.69 -9.94
CA ALA A 4 -7.87 8.14 -11.32
C ALA A 4 -6.87 9.25 -11.67
N THR A 5 -6.69 10.24 -10.78
CA THR A 5 -5.73 11.33 -11.01
C THR A 5 -4.29 10.82 -11.02
N THR A 6 -3.94 9.89 -10.14
CA THR A 6 -2.60 9.27 -10.12
C THR A 6 -2.34 8.49 -11.40
N LEU A 7 -3.29 7.68 -11.87
CA LEU A 7 -3.13 6.93 -13.13
C LEU A 7 -3.03 7.84 -14.35
N ALA A 8 -3.80 8.94 -14.38
CA ALA A 8 -3.75 9.92 -15.46
C ALA A 8 -2.38 10.61 -15.57
N LEU A 9 -1.75 10.91 -14.44
CA LEU A 9 -0.42 11.54 -14.40
C LEU A 9 0.73 10.54 -14.57
N ALA A 10 0.61 9.33 -14.02
CA ALA A 10 1.67 8.33 -14.03
C ALA A 10 1.91 7.67 -15.40
N THR A 11 0.93 7.76 -16.32
CA THR A 11 0.99 7.22 -17.70
C THR A 11 1.72 5.86 -17.83
N PRO A 12 1.29 4.82 -17.08
CA PRO A 12 1.99 3.54 -17.06
C PRO A 12 1.93 2.83 -18.41
N SER A 13 2.97 2.06 -18.73
CA SER A 13 2.95 1.15 -19.89
C SER A 13 1.84 0.11 -19.74
N ALA A 14 1.34 -0.44 -20.85
CA ALA A 14 0.23 -1.40 -20.84
C ALA A 14 0.43 -2.58 -19.86
N GLY A 15 1.65 -3.13 -19.79
CA GLY A 15 1.98 -4.19 -18.82
C GLY A 15 1.84 -3.75 -17.36
N ARG A 16 2.37 -2.56 -17.00
CA ARG A 16 2.24 -2.01 -15.64
C ARG A 16 0.80 -1.66 -15.30
N PHE A 17 0.07 -1.11 -16.26
CA PHE A 17 -1.36 -0.85 -16.11
C PHE A 17 -2.14 -2.14 -15.83
N GLY A 18 -1.85 -3.22 -16.58
CA GLY A 18 -2.43 -4.54 -16.35
C GLY A 18 -2.18 -5.07 -14.94
N LEU A 19 -0.95 -4.94 -14.43
CA LEU A 19 -0.61 -5.34 -13.06
C LEU A 19 -1.37 -4.52 -12.00
N ILE A 20 -1.50 -3.21 -12.20
CA ILE A 20 -2.26 -2.35 -11.28
C ILE A 20 -3.74 -2.78 -11.24
N VAL A 21 -4.36 -2.95 -12.41
CA VAL A 21 -5.78 -3.36 -12.51
C VAL A 21 -5.97 -4.75 -11.88
N LEU A 22 -5.05 -5.68 -12.11
CA LEU A 22 -5.10 -7.02 -11.53
C LEU A 22 -5.01 -6.96 -10.00
N GLY A 23 -4.07 -6.19 -9.45
CA GLY A 23 -3.93 -6.01 -8.00
C GLY A 23 -5.17 -5.38 -7.38
N LEU A 24 -5.74 -4.35 -8.00
CA LEU A 24 -7.00 -3.73 -7.55
C LEU A 24 -8.16 -4.72 -7.60
N ALA A 25 -8.28 -5.51 -8.67
CA ALA A 25 -9.36 -6.48 -8.83
C ALA A 25 -9.27 -7.60 -7.79
N ILE A 26 -8.07 -8.13 -7.53
CA ILE A 26 -7.86 -9.18 -6.53
C ILE A 26 -8.11 -8.63 -5.11
N GLY A 27 -7.41 -7.57 -4.72
CA GLY A 27 -7.52 -7.01 -3.38
C GLY A 27 -8.91 -6.45 -3.08
N GLY A 28 -9.45 -5.65 -4.01
CA GLY A 28 -10.79 -5.07 -3.90
C GLY A 28 -11.89 -6.12 -3.97
N GLY A 29 -11.74 -7.13 -4.83
CA GLY A 29 -12.69 -8.24 -4.95
C GLY A 29 -12.76 -9.08 -3.68
N ILE A 30 -11.61 -9.53 -3.15
CA ILE A 30 -11.55 -10.29 -1.90
C ILE A 30 -12.10 -9.45 -0.74
N GLY A 31 -11.65 -8.20 -0.60
CA GLY A 31 -12.13 -7.30 0.44
C GLY A 31 -13.64 -7.09 0.41
N ALA A 32 -14.21 -6.86 -0.78
CA ALA A 32 -15.65 -6.67 -0.94
C ALA A 32 -16.46 -7.93 -0.60
N VAL A 33 -15.99 -9.12 -0.99
CA VAL A 33 -16.67 -10.39 -0.69
C VAL A 33 -16.61 -10.68 0.81
N THR A 34 -15.44 -10.52 1.45
CA THR A 34 -15.28 -10.74 2.89
C THR A 34 -16.15 -9.78 3.70
N ALA A 35 -16.15 -8.49 3.35
CA ALA A 35 -16.98 -7.49 4.02
C ALA A 35 -18.48 -7.76 3.91
N ARG A 36 -18.94 -8.32 2.79
CA ARG A 36 -20.35 -8.67 2.60
C ARG A 36 -20.80 -9.91 3.36
N ARG A 37 -19.87 -10.81 3.71
CA ARG A 37 -20.18 -12.12 4.30
C ARG A 37 -19.94 -12.19 5.81
N ILE A 38 -19.28 -11.19 6.39
CA ILE A 38 -18.98 -11.20 7.83
C ILE A 38 -20.26 -11.07 8.67
N ALA A 39 -20.28 -11.73 9.83
CA ALA A 39 -21.33 -11.51 10.82
C ALA A 39 -21.16 -10.12 11.46
N MET A 40 -22.28 -9.45 11.76
CA MET A 40 -22.26 -8.12 12.37
C MET A 40 -21.57 -8.10 13.75
N THR A 41 -21.62 -9.21 14.49
CA THR A 41 -20.92 -9.39 15.77
C THR A 41 -19.39 -9.45 15.62
N SER A 42 -18.90 -9.79 14.43
CA SER A 42 -17.47 -9.90 14.11
C SER A 42 -16.92 -8.70 13.34
N MET A 43 -17.72 -7.63 13.21
CA MET A 43 -17.29 -6.39 12.56
C MET A 43 -16.04 -5.77 13.20
N PRO A 44 -15.86 -5.75 14.54
CA PRO A 44 -14.63 -5.22 15.14
C PRO A 44 -13.36 -5.94 14.65
N GLN A 45 -13.40 -7.26 14.52
CA GLN A 45 -12.27 -8.08 14.06
C GLN A 45 -11.99 -7.86 12.58
N LEU A 46 -13.04 -7.71 11.75
CA LEU A 46 -12.85 -7.41 10.34
C LEU A 46 -12.19 -6.03 10.14
N VAL A 47 -12.59 -5.03 10.93
CA VAL A 47 -11.99 -3.69 10.87
C VAL A 47 -10.52 -3.75 11.26
N ALA A 48 -10.17 -4.48 12.33
CA ALA A 48 -8.77 -4.68 12.73
C ALA A 48 -7.96 -5.37 11.60
N ALA A 49 -8.48 -6.45 11.02
CA ALA A 49 -7.82 -7.15 9.93
C ALA A 49 -7.61 -6.28 8.68
N PHE A 50 -8.58 -5.43 8.32
CA PHE A 50 -8.38 -4.49 7.21
C PHE A 50 -7.38 -3.37 7.55
N HIS A 51 -7.34 -2.92 8.79
CA HIS A 51 -6.36 -1.92 9.20
C HIS A 51 -4.93 -2.48 9.24
N SER A 52 -4.77 -3.76 9.57
CA SER A 52 -3.47 -4.44 9.48
C SER A 52 -2.92 -4.42 8.05
N LEU A 53 -3.77 -4.69 7.05
CA LEU A 53 -3.41 -4.66 5.63
C LEU A 53 -2.97 -3.26 5.16
N VAL A 54 -3.53 -2.18 5.72
CA VAL A 54 -3.07 -0.81 5.46
C VAL A 54 -1.65 -0.60 5.99
N GLY A 55 -1.36 -1.09 7.20
CA GLY A 55 -0.02 -1.05 7.78
C GLY A 55 1.00 -1.82 6.94
N PHE A 56 0.65 -3.03 6.50
CA PHE A 56 1.49 -3.83 5.60
C PHE A 56 1.74 -3.13 4.26
N ALA A 57 0.73 -2.50 3.68
CA ALA A 57 0.89 -1.73 2.43
C ALA A 57 1.90 -0.59 2.60
N ALA A 58 1.89 0.13 3.73
CA ALA A 58 2.87 1.19 4.00
C ALA A 58 4.31 0.65 4.03
N VAL A 59 4.52 -0.50 4.68
CA VAL A 59 5.83 -1.16 4.72
C VAL A 59 6.30 -1.59 3.32
N MET A 60 5.40 -2.18 2.52
CA MET A 60 5.72 -2.60 1.15
C MET A 60 6.03 -1.41 0.22
N VAL A 61 5.31 -0.30 0.36
CA VAL A 61 5.56 0.92 -0.43
C VAL A 61 6.92 1.53 -0.09
N ALA A 62 7.27 1.61 1.20
CA ALA A 62 8.58 2.11 1.62
C ALA A 62 9.72 1.18 1.17
N ALA A 63 9.53 -0.14 1.23
CA ALA A 63 10.48 -1.09 0.67
C ALA A 63 10.67 -0.87 -0.84
N ALA A 64 9.60 -0.71 -1.60
CA ALA A 64 9.68 -0.41 -3.03
C ALA A 64 10.45 0.91 -3.32
N ALA A 65 10.23 1.95 -2.52
CA ALA A 65 10.93 3.23 -2.67
C ALA A 65 12.43 3.15 -2.36
N ILE A 66 12.84 2.29 -1.42
CA ILE A 66 14.25 2.09 -1.08
C ILE A 66 14.96 1.18 -2.10
N TYR A 67 14.30 0.12 -2.57
CA TYR A 67 14.91 -0.87 -3.46
C TYR A 67 14.83 -0.51 -4.95
N ALA A 68 13.91 0.38 -5.33
CA ALA A 68 13.76 0.88 -6.69
C ALA A 68 13.43 2.39 -6.71
N PRO A 69 14.28 3.25 -6.11
CA PRO A 69 14.04 4.70 -6.01
C PRO A 69 13.85 5.38 -7.36
N GLU A 70 14.46 4.86 -8.42
CA GLU A 70 14.31 5.34 -9.78
C GLU A 70 12.86 5.21 -10.29
N SER A 71 12.13 4.19 -9.84
CA SER A 71 10.72 3.99 -10.22
C SER A 71 9.78 5.03 -9.62
N PHE A 72 10.22 5.71 -8.56
CA PHE A 72 9.53 6.82 -7.90
C PHE A 72 10.08 8.19 -8.29
N GLY A 73 11.09 8.25 -9.17
CA GLY A 73 11.74 9.50 -9.56
C GLY A 73 12.58 10.15 -8.45
N ILE A 74 13.02 9.37 -7.47
CA ILE A 74 13.76 9.86 -6.28
C ILE A 74 15.28 9.96 -6.56
N GLY A 75 15.80 9.11 -7.46
CA GLY A 75 17.24 9.03 -7.78
C GLY A 75 17.71 7.59 -7.82
N THR A 76 18.99 7.34 -7.51
CA THR A 76 19.54 5.98 -7.34
C THR A 76 19.71 5.64 -5.85
N ALA A 77 20.02 4.38 -5.55
CA ALA A 77 20.29 3.95 -4.18
C ALA A 77 21.47 4.74 -3.59
N GLY A 78 21.18 5.59 -2.60
CA GLY A 78 22.15 6.53 -2.00
C GLY A 78 21.81 8.00 -2.22
N ASP A 79 20.98 8.33 -3.21
CA ASP A 79 20.55 9.71 -3.51
C ASP A 79 19.29 10.14 -2.74
N ILE A 80 18.67 9.21 -2.01
CA ILE A 80 17.45 9.48 -1.26
C ILE A 80 17.74 10.51 -0.16
N HIS A 81 17.08 11.67 -0.23
CA HIS A 81 17.22 12.72 0.76
C HIS A 81 17.00 12.21 2.19
N ALA A 82 17.84 12.65 3.12
CA ALA A 82 17.76 12.26 4.53
C ALA A 82 16.37 12.52 5.14
N GLN A 83 15.70 13.61 4.75
CA GLN A 83 14.31 13.88 5.17
C GLN A 83 13.35 12.77 4.71
N ALA A 84 13.40 12.36 3.44
CA ALA A 84 12.55 11.30 2.91
C ALA A 84 12.84 9.96 3.61
N LEU A 85 14.11 9.67 3.94
CA LEU A 85 14.47 8.49 4.73
C LEU A 85 13.83 8.52 6.12
N VAL A 86 13.81 9.67 6.79
CA VAL A 86 13.16 9.83 8.11
C VAL A 86 11.65 9.63 7.99
N GLU A 87 11.00 10.27 7.03
CA GLU A 87 9.55 10.16 6.80
C GLU A 87 9.12 8.73 6.48
N MET A 88 9.85 8.06 5.58
CA MET A 88 9.59 6.65 5.25
C MET A 88 9.85 5.74 6.45
N SER A 89 10.91 5.96 7.23
CA SER A 89 11.20 5.16 8.43
C SER A 89 10.08 5.26 9.47
N LEU A 90 9.54 6.46 9.69
CA LEU A 90 8.37 6.66 10.56
C LEU A 90 7.13 5.96 10.00
N GLY A 91 6.88 6.08 8.70
CA GLY A 91 5.78 5.37 8.02
C GLY A 91 5.88 3.85 8.15
N VAL A 92 7.08 3.29 7.99
CA VAL A 92 7.36 1.86 8.19
C VAL A 92 7.14 1.45 9.64
N ALA A 93 7.66 2.22 10.60
CA ALA A 93 7.50 1.91 12.01
C ALA A 93 6.02 1.88 12.42
N ILE A 94 5.27 2.91 12.04
CA ILE A 94 3.82 2.98 12.31
C ILE A 94 3.09 1.84 11.60
N GLY A 95 3.37 1.62 10.31
CA GLY A 95 2.72 0.57 9.52
C GLY A 95 3.01 -0.84 10.05
N ALA A 96 4.26 -1.11 10.45
CA ALA A 96 4.66 -2.38 11.04
C ALA A 96 3.97 -2.63 12.38
N ILE A 97 3.91 -1.62 13.26
CA ILE A 97 3.21 -1.71 14.56
C ILE A 97 1.70 -1.93 14.34
N THR A 98 1.10 -1.22 13.39
CA THR A 98 -0.32 -1.41 13.04
C THR A 98 -0.58 -2.82 12.53
N PHE A 99 0.29 -3.34 11.67
CA PHE A 99 0.15 -4.70 11.14
C PHE A 99 0.26 -5.73 12.25
N THR A 100 1.32 -5.68 13.08
CA THR A 100 1.53 -6.67 14.14
C THR A 100 0.55 -6.55 15.30
N GLY A 101 0.03 -5.35 15.58
CA GLY A 101 -0.94 -5.13 16.66
C GLY A 101 -2.39 -5.46 16.30
N SER A 102 -2.70 -5.60 15.00
CA SER A 102 -4.07 -5.84 14.51
C SER A 102 -4.30 -7.28 14.00
N VAL A 103 -3.24 -8.10 13.99
CA VAL A 103 -3.25 -9.55 13.68
C VAL A 103 -3.23 -10.33 14.98
#